data_AF-A0A7Y6ZYD7-F1
#
_entry.id   AF-A0A7Y6ZYD7-F1
#
_cell.length_a   1.000
_cell.length_b   1.000
_cell.length_c   1.000
_cell.angle_alpha   90.00
_cell.angle_beta   90.00
_cell.angle_gamma   90.00
#
_symmetry.space_group_name_H-M   'P 1'
#
loop_
_entity.id
_entity.type
_entity.pdbx_description
1 polymer ?
#
loop_
_entity_poly.entity_id
_entity_poly.type
_entity_poly.pdbx_seq_one_letter_code
_entity_poly.pdbx_strand_id
1 'polypeptide(L)'
;MDSFKNKLNSLAKTLGKSVPDESEYIDYKTLRKHYEAQANQEIAQLQQQSRKHRIEQLHGKSDLNPRWTFSNLVEDSDDVIEAVSIAQSFIAAHEDKAWREAGSHMMIFYGDYGRGKSHIAGAIAHQLIDQFEITVLYRQLSTLLEMRYSSYDFGAQDNVGQKFRQANQELLDVDMLILDEVCVNESVLKKNAQSWLGNLLRQRLVNKKNCILITNHSLSDLGQALGSYCFESLKEYDTYKVKFSGPSRRNGLKIDEQDEVSPPRYQPNQLR
;
A
#
# COMPACT_ATOMS: atom_id res chain seq x y z
N MET A 1 -15.05 -47.50 54.23
CA MET A 1 -15.22 -46.79 52.95
C MET A 1 -15.22 -45.31 53.27
N ASP A 2 -14.14 -44.58 52.96
CA ASP A 2 -14.09 -43.14 53.24
C ASP A 2 -15.17 -42.42 52.45
N SER A 3 -16.05 -41.72 53.18
CA SER A 3 -17.09 -40.88 52.61
C SER A 3 -16.48 -39.92 51.58
N PHE A 4 -17.13 -39.79 50.43
CA PHE A 4 -16.74 -38.88 49.34
C PHE A 4 -16.41 -37.47 49.86
N LYS A 5 -17.15 -37.00 50.87
CA LYS A 5 -16.95 -35.71 51.55
C LYS A 5 -15.60 -35.59 52.24
N ASN A 6 -15.10 -36.67 52.85
CA ASN A 6 -13.79 -36.69 53.52
C ASN A 6 -12.63 -36.62 52.51
N LYS A 7 -12.78 -37.27 51.34
CA LYS A 7 -11.81 -37.17 50.25
C LYS A 7 -11.82 -35.78 49.62
N LEU A 8 -12.99 -35.17 49.45
CA LEU A 8 -13.13 -33.82 48.89
C LEU A 8 -12.53 -32.77 49.83
N ASN A 9 -12.75 -32.91 51.14
CA ASN A 9 -12.14 -32.07 52.17
C ASN A 9 -10.62 -32.19 52.23
N SER A 10 -10.07 -33.41 52.12
CA SER A 10 -8.61 -33.59 52.13
C SER A 10 -7.96 -32.97 50.89
N LEU A 11 -8.60 -33.10 49.73
CA LEU A 11 -8.15 -32.56 48.45
C LEU A 11 -8.25 -31.03 48.38
N ALA A 12 -9.31 -30.45 48.94
CA ALA A 12 -9.46 -29.01 49.09
C ALA A 12 -8.36 -28.43 50.01
N LYS A 13 -8.07 -29.12 51.12
CA LYS A 13 -7.04 -28.73 52.08
C LYS A 13 -5.62 -28.81 51.50
N THR A 14 -5.32 -29.80 50.65
CA THR A 14 -4.03 -29.86 49.94
C THR A 14 -3.90 -28.83 48.84
N LEU A 15 -4.99 -28.45 48.17
CA LEU A 15 -4.99 -27.41 47.13
C LEU A 15 -5.09 -25.97 47.69
N GLY A 16 -5.22 -25.80 49.01
CA GLY A 16 -5.38 -24.49 49.66
C GLY A 16 -6.68 -23.78 49.30
N LYS A 17 -7.70 -24.52 48.85
CA LYS A 17 -9.01 -23.98 48.44
C LYS A 17 -10.08 -24.35 49.46
N SER A 18 -11.11 -23.51 49.59
CA SER A 18 -12.28 -23.82 50.41
C SER A 18 -13.03 -25.02 49.81
N VAL A 19 -13.61 -25.85 50.69
CA VAL A 19 -14.47 -26.96 50.27
C VAL A 19 -15.66 -26.36 49.50
N PRO A 20 -15.95 -26.82 48.27
CA PRO A 20 -17.10 -26.34 47.51
C PRO A 20 -18.39 -26.56 48.30
N ASP A 21 -19.24 -25.54 48.37
CA ASP A 21 -20.54 -25.64 49.01
C ASP A 21 -21.42 -26.61 48.19
N GLU A 22 -21.95 -27.67 48.82
CA GLU A 22 -22.72 -28.73 48.14
C GLU A 22 -24.04 -28.19 47.51
N SER A 23 -24.42 -26.94 47.79
CA SER A 23 -25.63 -26.29 47.31
C SER A 23 -25.61 -25.86 45.84
N GLU A 24 -24.44 -25.74 45.21
CA GLU A 24 -24.32 -25.41 43.77
C GLU A 24 -23.98 -26.65 42.93
N TYR A 25 -24.94 -27.57 42.78
CA TYR A 25 -24.82 -28.59 41.72
C TYR A 25 -25.02 -27.92 40.35
N ILE A 26 -23.91 -27.63 39.66
CA ILE A 26 -23.94 -27.14 38.29
C ILE A 26 -24.02 -28.34 37.35
N ASP A 27 -25.14 -28.47 36.62
CA ASP A 27 -25.33 -29.54 35.63
C ASP A 27 -24.20 -29.55 34.60
N TYR A 28 -23.70 -30.74 34.24
CA TYR A 28 -22.60 -30.93 33.30
C TYR A 28 -22.86 -30.23 31.96
N LYS A 29 -24.11 -30.21 31.50
CA LYS A 29 -24.47 -29.50 30.26
C LYS A 29 -24.26 -27.99 30.37
N THR A 30 -24.58 -27.40 31.53
CA THR A 30 -24.39 -25.97 31.80
C THR A 30 -22.90 -25.65 31.87
N LEU A 31 -22.12 -26.48 32.58
CA LEU A 31 -20.68 -26.32 32.68
C LEU A 31 -19.98 -26.44 31.31
N ARG A 32 -20.37 -27.44 30.51
CA ARG A 32 -19.85 -27.63 29.15
C ARG A 32 -20.16 -26.43 28.25
N LYS A 33 -21.40 -25.92 28.25
CA LYS A 33 -21.77 -24.71 27.50
C LYS A 33 -20.95 -23.49 27.91
N HIS A 34 -20.69 -23.34 29.21
CA HIS A 34 -19.88 -22.24 29.73
C HIS A 34 -18.43 -22.33 29.22
N TYR A 35 -17.80 -23.51 29.29
CA TYR A 35 -16.45 -23.71 28.77
C TYR A 35 -16.38 -23.59 27.24
N GLU A 36 -17.37 -24.08 26.50
CA GLU A 36 -17.46 -23.89 25.06
C GLU A 36 -17.57 -22.40 24.70
N ALA A 37 -18.37 -21.63 25.45
CA ALA A 37 -18.48 -20.18 25.27
C ALA A 37 -17.15 -19.46 25.58
N GLN A 38 -16.48 -19.82 26.68
CA GLN A 38 -15.17 -19.27 27.03
C GLN A 38 -14.10 -19.60 25.98
N ALA A 39 -14.01 -20.86 25.54
CA ALA A 39 -13.06 -21.28 24.51
C ALA A 39 -13.31 -20.55 23.19
N ASN A 40 -14.58 -20.39 22.78
CA ASN A 40 -14.92 -19.64 21.57
C ASN A 40 -14.53 -18.15 21.70
N GLN A 41 -14.70 -17.55 22.88
CA GLN A 41 -14.26 -16.17 23.14
C GLN A 41 -12.74 -16.04 23.09
N GLU A 42 -11.99 -16.95 23.70
CA GLU A 42 -10.53 -16.96 23.67
C GLU A 42 -10.01 -17.11 22.23
N ILE A 43 -10.57 -18.02 21.43
CA ILE A 43 -10.22 -18.20 20.02
C ILE A 43 -10.49 -16.91 19.23
N ALA A 44 -11.65 -16.28 19.43
CA ALA A 44 -11.99 -15.03 18.75
C ALA A 44 -11.02 -13.89 19.11
N GLN A 45 -10.64 -13.76 20.39
CA GLN A 45 -9.66 -12.78 20.84
C GLN A 45 -8.28 -13.02 20.23
N LEU A 46 -7.81 -14.27 20.21
CA LEU A 46 -6.54 -14.64 19.59
C LEU A 46 -6.52 -14.36 18.09
N GLN A 47 -7.61 -14.66 17.38
CA GLN A 47 -7.76 -14.33 15.96
C GLN A 47 -7.71 -12.81 15.72
N GLN A 48 -8.41 -12.03 16.55
CA GLN A 48 -8.43 -10.57 16.46
C GLN A 48 -7.05 -9.97 16.71
N GLN A 49 -6.33 -10.43 17.75
CA GLN A 49 -4.97 -9.99 18.05
C GLN A 49 -4.00 -10.35 16.92
N SER A 50 -4.09 -11.58 16.39
CA SER A 50 -3.25 -12.03 15.27
C SER A 50 -3.49 -11.18 14.01
N ARG A 51 -4.77 -10.93 13.67
CA ARG A 51 -5.14 -10.06 12.55
C ARG A 51 -4.57 -8.66 12.72
N LYS A 52 -4.74 -8.05 13.90
CA LYS A 52 -4.22 -6.72 14.19
C LYS A 52 -2.70 -6.65 13.99
N HIS A 53 -1.98 -7.66 14.50
CA HIS A 53 -0.54 -7.73 14.34
C HIS A 53 -0.10 -7.86 12.88
N ARG A 54 -0.82 -8.66 12.07
CA ARG A 54 -0.54 -8.77 10.62
C ARG A 54 -0.76 -7.44 9.90
N ILE A 55 -1.86 -6.74 10.16
CA ILE A 55 -2.15 -5.42 9.59
C ILE A 55 -1.05 -4.41 9.94
N GLU A 56 -0.61 -4.36 11.21
CA GLU A 56 0.49 -3.49 11.63
C GLU A 56 1.80 -3.78 10.88
N GLN A 57 2.13 -5.06 10.69
CA GLN A 57 3.30 -5.45 9.90
C GLN A 57 3.19 -5.06 8.43
N LEU A 58 2.00 -5.17 7.83
CA LEU A 58 1.75 -4.79 6.44
C LEU A 58 1.91 -3.29 6.25
N HIS A 59 1.31 -2.46 7.11
CA HIS A 59 1.50 -1.01 7.07
C HIS A 59 2.98 -0.63 7.19
N GLY A 60 3.70 -1.25 8.13
CA GLY A 60 5.14 -1.00 8.33
C GLY A 60 6.02 -1.31 7.11
N LYS A 61 5.61 -2.25 6.26
CA LYS A 61 6.34 -2.62 5.02
C LYS A 61 5.93 -1.80 3.80
N SER A 62 4.77 -1.15 3.84
CA SER A 62 4.14 -0.55 2.66
C SER A 62 4.72 0.78 2.19
N ASP A 63 5.56 1.44 3.00
CA ASP A 63 6.14 2.77 2.75
C ASP A 63 5.07 3.85 2.43
N LEU A 64 3.89 3.72 3.03
CA LEU A 64 2.76 4.63 2.87
C LEU A 64 2.82 5.77 3.89
N ASN A 65 2.38 6.96 3.49
CA ASN A 65 2.14 8.04 4.43
C ASN A 65 0.86 7.77 5.24
N PRO A 66 0.92 7.68 6.59
CA PRO A 66 -0.24 7.37 7.42
C PRO A 66 -1.41 8.36 7.32
N ARG A 67 -1.18 9.56 6.75
CA ARG A 67 -2.21 10.58 6.57
C ARG A 67 -3.01 10.42 5.28
N TRP A 68 -2.56 9.59 4.34
CA TRP A 68 -3.23 9.40 3.05
C TRP A 68 -4.43 8.47 3.19
N THR A 69 -5.43 8.89 3.93
CA THR A 69 -6.69 8.15 4.14
C THR A 69 -7.85 8.88 3.49
N PHE A 70 -8.94 8.16 3.17
CA PHE A 70 -10.17 8.78 2.66
C PHE A 70 -10.77 9.78 3.65
N SER A 71 -10.63 9.54 4.96
CA SER A 71 -11.09 10.47 6.00
C SER A 71 -10.41 11.84 5.97
N ASN A 72 -9.18 11.91 5.45
CA ASN A 72 -8.41 13.15 5.34
C ASN A 72 -8.48 13.75 3.93
N LEU A 73 -9.24 13.14 3.01
CA LEU A 73 -9.42 13.61 1.65
C LEU A 73 -10.57 14.61 1.61
N VAL A 74 -10.37 15.73 0.91
CA VAL A 74 -11.42 16.74 0.71
C VAL A 74 -12.03 16.54 -0.67
N GLU A 75 -13.31 16.18 -0.70
CA GLU A 75 -14.10 15.92 -1.93
C GLU A 75 -14.85 17.20 -2.36
N ASP A 76 -14.11 18.15 -2.92
CA ASP A 76 -14.60 19.49 -3.29
C ASP A 76 -14.66 19.73 -4.81
N SER A 77 -14.28 18.76 -5.64
CA SER A 77 -14.39 18.86 -7.09
C SER A 77 -14.73 17.54 -7.77
N ASP A 78 -15.41 17.65 -8.92
CA ASP A 78 -15.97 16.52 -9.65
C ASP A 78 -14.94 15.45 -10.02
N ASP A 79 -13.72 15.85 -10.40
CA ASP A 79 -12.62 14.91 -10.71
C ASP A 79 -12.20 14.06 -9.50
N VAL A 80 -12.22 14.63 -8.30
CA VAL A 80 -11.90 13.90 -7.06
C VAL A 80 -13.07 13.03 -6.62
N ILE A 81 -14.31 13.50 -6.76
CA ILE A 81 -15.50 12.70 -6.45
C ILE A 81 -15.56 11.47 -7.37
N GLU A 82 -15.33 11.65 -8.67
CA GLU A 82 -15.24 10.55 -9.64
C GLU A 82 -14.10 9.59 -9.27
N ALA A 83 -12.91 10.12 -8.95
CA ALA A 83 -11.77 9.32 -8.54
C ALA A 83 -12.06 8.48 -7.29
N VAL A 84 -12.74 9.06 -6.29
CA VAL A 84 -13.15 8.36 -5.07
C VAL A 84 -14.19 7.30 -5.37
N SER A 85 -15.17 7.58 -6.22
CA SER A 85 -16.19 6.60 -6.63
C SER A 85 -15.54 5.39 -7.32
N ILE A 86 -14.59 5.63 -8.23
CA ILE A 86 -13.84 4.55 -8.91
C ILE A 86 -12.98 3.79 -7.90
N ALA A 87 -12.32 4.49 -6.98
CA ALA A 87 -11.52 3.89 -5.93
C ALA A 87 -12.35 2.98 -5.01
N GLN A 88 -13.51 3.44 -4.55
CA GLN A 88 -14.44 2.65 -3.74
C GLN A 88 -14.94 1.42 -4.49
N SER A 89 -15.28 1.56 -5.78
CA SER A 89 -15.70 0.43 -6.62
C SER A 89 -14.58 -0.61 -6.77
N PHE A 90 -13.34 -0.15 -6.94
CA PHE A 90 -12.17 -1.02 -7.01
C PHE A 90 -11.93 -1.77 -5.69
N ILE A 91 -12.09 -1.10 -4.54
CA ILE A 91 -11.97 -1.70 -3.21
C ILE A 91 -13.08 -2.72 -2.97
N ALA A 92 -14.34 -2.38 -3.31
CA ALA A 92 -15.47 -3.29 -3.18
C ALA A 92 -15.28 -4.57 -4.03
N ALA A 93 -14.68 -4.45 -5.22
CA ALA A 93 -14.37 -5.61 -6.06
C ALA A 93 -13.38 -6.59 -5.39
N HIS A 94 -12.53 -6.13 -4.45
CA HIS A 94 -11.61 -7.03 -3.71
C HIS A 94 -12.31 -7.92 -2.69
N GLU A 95 -13.58 -7.64 -2.34
CA GLU A 95 -14.40 -8.54 -1.53
C GLU A 95 -14.59 -9.89 -2.23
N ASP A 96 -14.70 -9.89 -3.56
CA ASP A 96 -14.81 -11.11 -4.34
C ASP A 96 -13.43 -11.76 -4.55
N LYS A 97 -13.26 -12.93 -3.95
CA LYS A 97 -12.06 -13.76 -4.13
C LYS A 97 -11.87 -14.19 -5.58
N ALA A 98 -12.94 -14.51 -6.29
CA ALA A 98 -12.86 -14.92 -7.69
C ALA A 98 -12.33 -13.77 -8.56
N TRP A 99 -12.78 -12.54 -8.32
CA TRP A 99 -12.26 -11.35 -9.00
C TRP A 99 -10.76 -11.18 -8.77
N ARG A 100 -10.29 -11.30 -7.51
CA ARG A 100 -8.86 -11.23 -7.17
C ARG A 100 -8.01 -12.31 -7.85
N GLU A 101 -8.59 -13.48 -8.12
CA GLU A 101 -7.90 -14.62 -8.74
C GLU A 101 -8.12 -14.70 -10.26
N ALA A 102 -9.02 -13.90 -10.85
CA ALA A 102 -9.39 -14.00 -12.25
C ALA A 102 -8.51 -13.15 -13.17
N GLY A 103 -8.12 -11.95 -12.73
CA GLY A 103 -7.48 -10.95 -13.58
C GLY A 103 -6.36 -10.18 -12.91
N SER A 104 -5.66 -9.39 -13.72
CA SER A 104 -4.71 -8.38 -13.25
C SER A 104 -5.25 -7.01 -13.59
N HIS A 105 -5.48 -6.20 -12.57
CA HIS A 105 -6.07 -4.89 -12.72
C HIS A 105 -5.03 -3.80 -12.55
N MET A 106 -5.15 -2.73 -13.34
CA MET A 106 -4.28 -1.58 -13.23
C MET A 106 -5.07 -0.27 -13.17
N MET A 107 -4.88 0.50 -12.11
CA MET A 107 -5.38 1.87 -12.06
C MET A 107 -4.30 2.83 -12.55
N ILE A 108 -4.68 3.82 -13.36
CA ILE A 108 -3.78 4.85 -13.88
C ILE A 108 -4.33 6.21 -13.47
N PHE A 109 -3.64 6.85 -12.54
CA PHE A 109 -3.94 8.20 -12.07
C PHE A 109 -3.07 9.18 -12.84
N TYR A 110 -3.69 10.01 -13.66
CA TYR A 110 -2.98 10.90 -14.57
C TYR A 110 -3.56 12.32 -14.55
N GLY A 111 -2.74 13.31 -14.92
CA GLY A 111 -3.12 14.72 -14.98
C GLY A 111 -2.38 15.60 -13.97
N ASP A 112 -2.96 16.75 -13.60
CA ASP A 112 -2.21 17.87 -13.04
C ASP A 112 -1.59 17.61 -11.65
N TYR A 113 -0.50 18.33 -11.35
CA TYR A 113 0.19 18.27 -10.06
C TYR A 113 -0.69 18.76 -8.91
N GLY A 114 -0.46 18.19 -7.72
CA GLY A 114 -1.09 18.71 -6.50
C GLY A 114 -2.60 18.47 -6.39
N ARG A 115 -3.17 17.57 -7.21
CA ARG A 115 -4.60 17.22 -7.19
C ARG A 115 -5.00 16.08 -6.25
N GLY A 116 -4.03 15.45 -5.57
CA GLY A 116 -4.30 14.38 -4.59
C GLY A 116 -4.16 12.94 -5.12
N LYS A 117 -3.58 12.72 -6.30
CA LYS A 117 -3.37 11.38 -6.88
C LYS A 117 -2.71 10.38 -5.93
N SER A 118 -1.55 10.74 -5.35
CA SER A 118 -0.84 9.91 -4.38
C SER A 118 -1.63 9.72 -3.08
N HIS A 119 -2.42 10.71 -2.67
CA HIS A 119 -3.29 10.59 -1.49
C HIS A 119 -4.39 9.56 -1.73
N ILE A 120 -5.08 9.61 -2.86
CA ILE A 120 -6.14 8.62 -3.19
C ILE A 120 -5.53 7.22 -3.34
N ALA A 121 -4.37 7.09 -3.99
CA ALA A 121 -3.69 5.81 -4.09
C ALA A 121 -3.32 5.23 -2.71
N GLY A 122 -2.80 6.07 -1.82
CA GLY A 122 -2.53 5.69 -0.43
C GLY A 122 -3.80 5.33 0.34
N ALA A 123 -4.92 6.03 0.08
CA ALA A 123 -6.19 5.76 0.75
C ALA A 123 -6.77 4.40 0.33
N ILE A 124 -6.67 4.06 -0.96
CA ILE A 124 -6.97 2.72 -1.47
C ILE A 124 -6.10 1.69 -0.77
N ALA A 125 -4.78 1.92 -0.73
CA ALA A 125 -3.84 0.99 -0.12
C ALA A 125 -4.15 0.71 1.35
N HIS A 126 -4.40 1.74 2.16
CA HIS A 126 -4.74 1.55 3.56
C HIS A 126 -6.02 0.72 3.73
N GLN A 127 -7.08 1.01 2.95
CA GLN A 127 -8.30 0.20 3.02
C GLN A 127 -8.08 -1.25 2.59
N LEU A 128 -7.28 -1.49 1.54
CA LEU A 128 -6.96 -2.85 1.10
C LEU A 128 -6.17 -3.65 2.15
N ILE A 129 -5.23 -3.00 2.83
CA ILE A 129 -4.49 -3.61 3.95
C ILE A 129 -5.44 -3.93 5.11
N ASP A 130 -6.25 -2.96 5.54
CA ASP A 130 -7.08 -3.07 6.74
C ASP A 130 -8.23 -4.09 6.58
N GLN A 131 -8.86 -4.09 5.41
CA GLN A 131 -10.04 -4.91 5.15
C GLN A 131 -9.67 -6.31 4.66
N PHE A 132 -8.66 -6.41 3.79
CA PHE A 132 -8.37 -7.63 3.04
C PHE A 132 -6.98 -8.22 3.32
N GLU A 133 -6.18 -7.61 4.19
CA GLU A 133 -4.80 -8.03 4.50
C GLU A 133 -3.91 -8.13 3.24
N ILE A 134 -4.18 -7.28 2.25
CA ILE A 134 -3.45 -7.23 0.97
C ILE A 134 -2.06 -6.63 1.20
N THR A 135 -1.03 -7.28 0.65
CA THR A 135 0.33 -6.72 0.67
C THR A 135 0.46 -5.58 -0.33
N VAL A 136 0.83 -4.39 0.16
CA VAL A 136 1.02 -3.20 -0.67
C VAL A 136 2.47 -2.73 -0.58
N LEU A 137 3.02 -2.27 -1.70
CA LEU A 137 4.30 -1.57 -1.74
C LEU A 137 4.17 -0.27 -2.53
N TYR A 138 4.50 0.84 -1.89
CA TYR A 138 4.55 2.16 -2.53
C TYR A 138 6.00 2.53 -2.86
N ARG A 139 6.29 2.87 -4.11
CA ARG A 139 7.62 3.33 -4.54
C ARG A 139 7.54 4.38 -5.64
N GLN A 140 8.46 5.34 -5.62
CA GLN A 140 8.68 6.24 -6.75
C GLN A 140 9.52 5.53 -7.82
N LEU A 141 9.16 5.70 -9.11
CA LEU A 141 9.88 5.05 -10.20
C LEU A 141 11.35 5.51 -10.29
N SER A 142 11.60 6.80 -10.06
CA SER A 142 12.96 7.38 -10.04
C SER A 142 13.87 6.66 -9.05
N THR A 143 13.40 6.44 -7.82
CA THR A 143 14.13 5.73 -6.76
C THR A 143 14.42 4.28 -7.14
N LEU A 144 13.47 3.59 -7.79
CA LEU A 144 13.70 2.23 -8.28
C LEU A 144 14.80 2.18 -9.36
N LEU A 145 14.79 3.14 -10.28
CA LEU A 145 15.79 3.23 -11.35
C LEU A 145 17.18 3.58 -10.78
N GLU A 146 17.25 4.48 -9.80
CA GLU A 146 18.51 4.82 -9.12
C GLU A 146 19.11 3.62 -8.39
N MET A 147 18.30 2.91 -7.59
CA MET A 147 18.71 1.66 -6.94
C MET A 147 19.23 0.65 -7.97
N ARG A 148 18.53 0.53 -9.09
CA ARG A 148 18.95 -0.34 -10.19
C ARG A 148 20.32 0.08 -10.76
N TYR A 149 20.52 1.34 -11.09
CA TYR A 149 21.80 1.81 -11.65
C TYR A 149 22.96 1.63 -10.68
N SER A 150 22.74 1.90 -9.38
CA SER A 150 23.75 1.68 -8.35
C SER A 150 24.20 0.22 -8.24
N SER A 151 23.32 -0.74 -8.56
CA SER A 151 23.64 -2.17 -8.52
C SER A 151 24.49 -2.66 -9.70
N TYR A 152 24.56 -1.89 -10.78
CA TYR A 152 25.38 -2.20 -11.97
C TYR A 152 26.74 -1.48 -11.97
N ASP A 153 27.01 -0.63 -10.97
CA ASP A 153 28.29 0.06 -10.88
C ASP A 153 29.42 -0.93 -10.54
N PHE A 154 30.52 -0.88 -11.30
CA PHE A 154 31.58 -1.89 -11.30
C PHE A 154 32.41 -1.89 -10.01
N GLY A 155 32.29 -0.82 -9.20
CA GLY A 155 32.87 -0.71 -7.85
C GLY A 155 31.90 -1.05 -6.72
N ALA A 156 30.67 -1.49 -7.02
CA ALA A 156 29.69 -1.82 -6.00
C ALA A 156 30.15 -3.06 -5.21
N GLN A 157 30.12 -2.97 -3.87
CA GLN A 157 30.35 -4.14 -3.02
C GLN A 157 29.36 -5.26 -3.36
N ASP A 158 29.77 -6.53 -3.23
CA ASP A 158 28.97 -7.73 -3.56
C ASP A 158 27.53 -7.71 -3.00
N ASN A 159 27.32 -6.98 -1.89
CA ASN A 159 26.02 -6.84 -1.23
C ASN A 159 25.00 -5.99 -2.01
N VAL A 160 25.41 -5.05 -2.88
CA VAL A 160 24.47 -4.14 -3.58
C VAL A 160 23.62 -4.90 -4.59
N GLY A 161 24.24 -5.81 -5.35
CA GLY A 161 23.52 -6.67 -6.30
C GLY A 161 22.49 -7.57 -5.62
N GLN A 162 22.81 -8.10 -4.43
CA GLN A 162 21.87 -8.90 -3.64
C GLN A 162 20.69 -8.07 -3.13
N LYS A 163 20.95 -6.86 -2.61
CA LYS A 163 19.90 -5.93 -2.18
C LYS A 163 18.95 -5.56 -3.31
N PHE A 164 19.47 -5.31 -4.52
CA PHE A 164 18.62 -5.03 -5.67
C PHE A 164 17.77 -6.24 -6.06
N ARG A 165 18.32 -7.46 -6.03
CA ARG A 165 17.51 -8.67 -6.31
C ARG A 165 16.40 -8.85 -5.29
N GLN A 166 16.66 -8.61 -4.00
CA GLN A 166 15.64 -8.66 -2.95
C GLN A 166 14.56 -7.59 -3.19
N ALA A 167 14.95 -6.34 -3.45
CA ALA A 167 13.99 -5.27 -3.76
C ALA A 167 13.16 -5.58 -5.02
N ASN A 168 13.78 -6.13 -6.07
CA ASN A 168 13.07 -6.53 -7.28
C ASN A 168 12.12 -7.70 -7.04
N GLN A 169 12.46 -8.61 -6.12
CA GLN A 169 11.58 -9.70 -5.71
C GLN A 169 10.40 -9.17 -4.89
N GLU A 170 10.61 -8.23 -3.98
CA GLU A 170 9.52 -7.55 -3.27
C GLU A 170 8.54 -6.87 -4.23
N LEU A 171 9.04 -6.21 -5.29
CA LEU A 171 8.21 -5.63 -6.35
C LEU A 171 7.36 -6.66 -7.10
N LEU A 172 7.75 -7.94 -7.13
CA LEU A 172 7.00 -9.01 -7.79
C LEU A 172 6.01 -9.70 -6.84
N ASP A 173 6.41 -9.89 -5.58
CA ASP A 173 5.67 -10.69 -4.61
C ASP A 173 4.43 -9.96 -4.06
N VAL A 174 4.51 -8.63 -3.90
CA VAL A 174 3.40 -7.82 -3.37
C VAL A 174 2.15 -7.90 -4.24
N ASP A 175 1.00 -8.03 -3.60
CA ASP A 175 -0.32 -8.13 -4.23
C ASP A 175 -0.69 -6.84 -4.98
N MET A 176 -0.34 -5.69 -4.40
CA MET A 176 -0.55 -4.38 -5.01
C MET A 176 0.74 -3.56 -5.01
N LEU A 177 1.16 -3.13 -6.20
CA LEU A 177 2.30 -2.23 -6.39
C LEU A 177 1.80 -0.84 -6.79
N ILE A 178 2.19 0.18 -6.04
CA ILE A 178 1.92 1.58 -6.37
C ILE A 178 3.23 2.21 -6.85
N LEU A 179 3.26 2.58 -8.14
CA LEU A 179 4.37 3.33 -8.73
C LEU A 179 3.98 4.79 -8.86
N ASP A 180 4.67 5.63 -8.08
CA ASP A 180 4.49 7.07 -8.11
C ASP A 180 5.50 7.76 -9.02
N GLU A 181 5.12 8.95 -9.48
CA GLU A 181 5.90 9.83 -10.34
C GLU A 181 6.44 9.14 -11.61
N VAL A 182 5.61 8.29 -12.22
CA VAL A 182 5.96 7.55 -13.43
C VAL A 182 6.23 8.53 -14.57
N CYS A 183 7.48 8.52 -15.05
CA CYS A 183 8.00 9.33 -16.15
C CYS A 183 7.95 10.85 -15.95
N VAL A 184 7.62 11.35 -14.77
CA VAL A 184 7.30 12.78 -14.54
C VAL A 184 8.38 13.77 -15.01
N ASN A 185 9.66 13.37 -14.94
CA ASN A 185 10.81 14.19 -15.34
C ASN A 185 11.49 13.70 -16.62
N GLU A 186 10.96 12.68 -17.29
CA GLU A 186 11.58 12.09 -18.47
C GLU A 186 10.66 12.21 -19.68
N SER A 187 11.15 12.85 -20.74
CA SER A 187 10.43 12.86 -22.03
C SER A 187 10.30 11.44 -22.60
N VAL A 188 11.31 10.59 -22.39
CA VAL A 188 11.35 9.18 -22.78
C VAL A 188 12.31 8.42 -21.84
N LEU A 189 11.81 7.34 -21.22
CA LEU A 189 12.61 6.40 -20.45
C LEU A 189 13.74 5.81 -21.28
N LYS A 190 14.92 5.63 -20.70
CA LYS A 190 16.03 4.91 -21.36
C LYS A 190 15.60 3.49 -21.76
N LYS A 191 16.02 2.99 -22.92
CA LYS A 191 15.63 1.64 -23.44
C LYS A 191 15.76 0.52 -22.41
N ASN A 192 16.85 0.52 -21.62
CA ASN A 192 17.05 -0.46 -20.57
C ASN A 192 16.02 -0.36 -19.43
N ALA A 193 15.60 0.86 -19.06
CA ALA A 193 14.53 1.08 -18.08
C ALA A 193 13.17 0.65 -18.64
N GLN A 194 12.88 0.96 -19.91
CA GLN A 194 11.65 0.52 -20.59
C GLN A 194 11.51 -1.00 -20.60
N SER A 195 12.58 -1.72 -20.99
CA SER A 195 12.56 -3.19 -21.02
C SER A 195 12.39 -3.79 -19.63
N TRP A 196 13.07 -3.24 -18.61
CA TRP A 196 12.94 -3.71 -17.24
C TRP A 196 11.54 -3.49 -16.67
N LEU A 197 11.00 -2.27 -16.79
CA LEU A 197 9.67 -1.96 -16.27
C LEU A 197 8.59 -2.76 -17.02
N GLY A 198 8.68 -2.88 -18.34
CA GLY A 198 7.79 -3.72 -19.13
C GLY A 198 7.82 -5.19 -18.68
N ASN A 199 9.02 -5.74 -18.44
CA ASN A 199 9.16 -7.11 -17.94
C ASN A 199 8.59 -7.27 -16.52
N LEU A 200 8.84 -6.31 -15.63
CA LEU A 200 8.28 -6.29 -14.28
C LEU A 200 6.75 -6.35 -14.34
N LEU A 201 6.13 -5.50 -15.15
CA LEU A 201 4.67 -5.47 -15.33
C LEU A 201 4.16 -6.79 -15.90
N ARG A 202 4.78 -7.36 -16.94
CA ARG A 202 4.34 -8.66 -17.48
C ARG A 202 4.43 -9.80 -16.47
N GLN A 203 5.51 -9.85 -15.68
CA GLN A 203 5.65 -10.88 -14.65
C GLN A 203 4.56 -10.74 -13.57
N ARG A 204 4.25 -9.50 -13.16
CA ARG A 204 3.14 -9.23 -12.24
C ARG A 204 1.80 -9.63 -12.85
N LEU A 205 1.58 -9.35 -14.14
CA LEU A 205 0.36 -9.72 -14.85
C LEU A 205 0.14 -11.24 -14.87
N VAL A 206 1.18 -12.02 -15.19
CA VAL A 206 1.12 -13.49 -15.18
C VAL A 206 0.81 -14.03 -13.80
N ASN A 207 1.31 -13.37 -12.76
CA ASN A 207 1.09 -13.74 -11.36
C ASN A 207 -0.20 -13.14 -10.77
N LYS A 208 -1.07 -12.50 -11.57
CA LYS A 208 -2.36 -11.94 -11.14
C LYS A 208 -2.20 -10.86 -10.06
N LYS A 209 -1.19 -10.01 -10.23
CA LYS A 209 -0.83 -8.95 -9.26
C LYS A 209 -1.26 -7.58 -9.77
N ASN A 210 -1.92 -6.82 -8.91
CA ASN A 210 -2.51 -5.53 -9.25
C ASN A 210 -1.49 -4.39 -9.17
N CYS A 211 -1.75 -3.32 -9.92
CA CYS A 211 -0.87 -2.15 -9.97
C CYS A 211 -1.66 -0.83 -9.93
N ILE A 212 -1.09 0.20 -9.31
CA ILE A 212 -1.52 1.59 -9.47
C ILE A 212 -0.34 2.38 -10.03
N LEU A 213 -0.55 3.07 -11.14
CA LEU A 213 0.43 3.98 -11.73
C LEU A 213 -0.03 5.41 -11.54
N ILE A 214 0.87 6.27 -11.08
CA ILE A 214 0.61 7.69 -10.89
C ILE A 214 1.57 8.48 -11.76
N THR A 215 1.03 9.36 -12.59
CA THR A 215 1.81 10.22 -13.50
C THR A 215 1.24 11.62 -13.59
N ASN A 216 2.08 12.58 -13.95
CA ASN A 216 1.64 13.94 -14.31
C ASN A 216 1.47 14.13 -15.82
N HIS A 217 1.80 13.11 -16.62
CA HIS A 217 1.59 13.13 -18.06
C HIS A 217 0.12 12.92 -18.43
N SER A 218 -0.26 13.39 -19.62
CA SER A 218 -1.47 12.91 -20.26
C SER A 218 -1.29 11.44 -20.69
N LEU A 219 -2.37 10.73 -21.00
CA LEU A 219 -2.26 9.33 -21.44
C LEU A 219 -1.48 9.18 -22.75
N SER A 220 -1.54 10.15 -23.66
CA SER A 220 -0.75 10.14 -24.91
C SER A 220 0.73 10.31 -24.61
N ASP A 221 1.07 11.27 -23.74
CA ASP A 221 2.47 11.56 -23.41
C ASP A 221 3.07 10.44 -22.57
N LEU A 222 2.28 9.79 -21.71
CA LEU A 222 2.70 8.62 -20.94
C LEU A 222 3.16 7.47 -21.85
N GLY A 223 2.44 7.22 -22.95
CA GLY A 223 2.81 6.17 -23.91
C GLY A 223 4.16 6.47 -24.59
N GLN A 224 4.38 7.74 -24.94
CA GLN A 224 5.67 8.18 -25.49
C GLN A 224 6.79 8.08 -24.45
N ALA A 225 6.52 8.51 -23.21
CA ALA A 225 7.50 8.53 -22.14
C ALA A 225 7.90 7.13 -21.68
N LEU A 226 6.96 6.19 -21.58
CA LEU A 226 7.24 4.79 -21.26
C LEU A 226 7.91 4.03 -22.41
N GLY A 227 7.69 4.48 -23.65
CA GLY A 227 8.09 3.78 -24.86
C GLY A 227 7.22 2.55 -25.17
N SER A 228 7.24 2.13 -26.44
CA SER A 228 6.28 1.17 -26.98
C SER A 228 6.26 -0.16 -26.22
N TYR A 229 7.42 -0.72 -25.86
CA TYR A 229 7.48 -2.02 -25.18
C TYR A 229 6.79 -2.01 -23.81
N CYS A 230 7.09 -1.01 -22.99
CA CYS A 230 6.51 -0.89 -21.66
C CYS A 230 5.03 -0.53 -21.75
N PHE A 231 4.66 0.34 -22.70
CA PHE A 231 3.27 0.75 -22.89
C PHE A 231 2.38 -0.39 -23.38
N GLU A 232 2.84 -1.26 -24.27
CA GLU A 232 2.09 -2.46 -24.65
C GLU A 232 1.88 -3.40 -23.45
N SER A 233 2.91 -3.55 -22.60
CA SER A 233 2.79 -4.36 -21.37
C SER A 233 1.73 -3.82 -20.40
N LEU A 234 1.55 -2.50 -20.36
CA LEU A 234 0.50 -1.84 -19.58
C LEU A 234 -0.89 -2.09 -20.16
N LYS A 235 -1.05 -2.12 -21.48
CA LYS A 235 -2.34 -2.37 -22.15
C LYS A 235 -2.87 -3.79 -21.96
N GLU A 236 -2.02 -4.74 -21.59
CA GLU A 236 -2.44 -6.12 -21.30
C GLU A 236 -3.27 -6.22 -20.00
N TYR A 237 -3.19 -5.22 -19.11
CA TYR A 237 -3.99 -5.16 -17.89
C TYR A 237 -5.43 -4.71 -18.15
N ASP A 238 -6.35 -5.11 -17.28
CA ASP A 238 -7.66 -4.47 -17.17
C ASP A 238 -7.49 -3.08 -16.54
N THR A 239 -7.43 -2.05 -17.40
CA THR A 239 -7.06 -0.69 -16.98
C THR A 239 -8.24 0.19 -16.57
N TYR A 240 -8.13 0.83 -15.41
CA TYR A 240 -9.02 1.89 -14.92
C TYR A 240 -8.29 3.24 -15.00
N LYS A 241 -8.77 4.15 -15.84
CA LYS A 241 -8.12 5.44 -16.10
C LYS A 241 -8.85 6.52 -15.32
N VAL A 242 -8.14 7.23 -14.44
CA VAL A 242 -8.70 8.29 -13.61
C VAL A 242 -7.95 9.58 -13.88
N LYS A 243 -8.66 10.57 -14.41
CA LYS A 243 -8.11 11.88 -14.78
C LYS A 243 -8.27 12.86 -13.63
N PHE A 244 -7.20 13.55 -13.30
CA PHE A 244 -7.19 14.64 -12.33
C PHE A 244 -6.89 15.95 -13.06
N SER A 245 -7.72 16.97 -12.90
CA SER A 245 -7.53 18.25 -13.59
C SER A 245 -7.93 19.43 -12.73
N GLY A 246 -7.16 20.51 -12.79
CA GLY A 246 -7.45 21.75 -12.08
C GLY A 246 -6.25 22.32 -11.33
N PRO A 247 -6.46 23.39 -10.53
CA PRO A 247 -5.37 24.01 -9.78
C PRO A 247 -4.84 23.08 -8.68
N SER A 248 -3.55 23.24 -8.37
CA SER A 248 -2.91 22.57 -7.23
C SER A 248 -3.63 22.91 -5.93
N ARG A 249 -3.86 21.91 -5.09
CA ARG A 249 -4.52 22.02 -3.78
C ARG A 249 -3.53 22.25 -2.64
N ARG A 250 -2.24 22.26 -2.92
CA ARG A 250 -1.22 22.53 -1.90
C ARG A 250 -1.28 24.01 -1.55
N ASN A 251 -1.29 24.32 -0.24
CA ASN A 251 -1.19 25.70 0.23
C ASN A 251 0.03 26.37 -0.41
N GLY A 252 -0.19 27.46 -1.13
CA GLY A 252 0.85 28.12 -1.90
C GLY A 252 1.99 28.61 -1.01
N LEU A 253 3.22 28.16 -1.31
CA LEU A 253 4.37 29.00 -1.05
C LEU A 253 4.16 30.24 -1.92
N LYS A 254 3.84 31.38 -1.31
CA LYS A 254 3.88 32.65 -2.03
C LYS A 254 5.33 32.81 -2.46
N ILE A 255 5.58 32.73 -3.76
CA ILE A 255 6.83 33.20 -4.32
C ILE A 255 6.72 34.71 -4.18
N ASP A 256 7.36 35.29 -3.16
CA ASP A 256 7.47 36.74 -3.08
C ASP A 256 8.28 37.18 -4.30
N GLU A 257 7.66 37.95 -5.20
CA GLU A 257 8.27 38.49 -6.43
C GLU A 257 9.47 39.45 -6.16
N GLN A 258 10.00 39.49 -4.94
CA GLN A 258 11.10 40.35 -4.52
C GLN A 258 12.50 39.72 -4.76
N ASP A 259 12.57 38.45 -5.18
CA ASP A 259 13.85 37.77 -5.47
C ASP A 259 14.26 37.80 -6.96
N GLU A 260 13.60 38.59 -7.81
CA GLU A 260 14.15 38.95 -9.12
C GLU A 260 15.30 39.97 -8.93
N VAL A 261 16.47 39.46 -8.55
CA VAL A 261 17.71 40.22 -8.59
C VAL A 261 17.97 40.62 -10.04
N SER A 262 17.70 41.89 -10.34
CA SER A 262 18.07 42.52 -11.62
C SER A 262 19.55 42.21 -11.93
N PRO A 263 19.89 41.72 -13.13
CA PRO A 263 21.28 41.45 -13.45
C PRO A 263 22.09 42.75 -13.38
N PRO A 264 23.32 42.73 -12.83
CA PRO A 264 24.13 43.94 -12.72
C PRO A 264 24.39 44.50 -14.13
N ARG A 265 23.86 45.69 -14.40
CA ARG A 265 24.15 46.46 -15.61
C ARG A 265 25.65 46.81 -15.60
N TYR A 266 26.44 46.12 -16.41
CA TYR A 266 27.84 46.47 -16.64
C TYR A 266 27.91 47.85 -17.31
N GLN A 267 28.48 48.83 -16.61
CA GLN A 267 28.89 50.11 -17.21
C GLN A 267 30.41 50.07 -17.45
N PRO A 268 30.89 50.12 -18.71
CA PRO A 268 32.32 50.20 -18.96
C PRO A 268 32.86 51.55 -18.49
N ASN A 269 33.95 51.51 -17.72
CA ASN A 269 34.70 52.69 -17.31
C ASN A 269 35.19 53.44 -18.55
N GLN A 270 34.66 54.65 -18.79
CA GLN A 270 35.23 55.57 -19.75
C GLN A 270 36.54 56.11 -19.17
N LEU A 271 37.66 55.70 -19.78
CA LEU A 271 38.98 56.29 -19.56
C LEU A 271 38.94 57.76 -19.99
N ARG A 272 39.32 58.67 -19.10
CA ARG A 272 39.69 60.06 -19.42
C ARG A 272 41.19 60.14 -19.68
#